data_AF-A0A963B615-F1
#
_entry.id   AF-A0A963B615-F1
#
_cell.length_a   1.000
_cell.length_b   1.000
_cell.length_c   1.000
_cell.angle_alpha   90.00
_cell.angle_beta   90.00
_cell.angle_gamma   90.00
#
_symmetry.space_group_name_H-M   'P 1'
#
loop_
_entity.id
_entity.type
_entity.pdbx_description
1 polymer ?
#
loop_
_entity_poly.entity_id
_entity_poly.type
_entity_poly.pdbx_seq_one_letter_code
_entity_poly.pdbx_strand_id
1 'polypeptide(L)'
;MIRHITLAGMLVVSQGAFPAKPLLSDETASLLVELVRASLEYDLYNARCRGNAASTKTEDSNRLLLFKYRLTVNQVINYYIGQDDRAEKAAIEQTFLQKLSSMGGCALAKKSGLPKQLDKNYRQLFEQVSNQP
;
A
#
# COMPACT_ATOMS: atom_id res chain seq x y z
N MET A 1 33.97 58.27 30.37
CA MET A 1 33.47 57.20 31.27
C MET A 1 32.05 56.83 30.82
N ILE A 2 31.79 55.52 30.75
CA ILE A 2 30.48 54.84 30.68
C ILE A 2 29.80 54.77 29.29
N ARG A 3 29.89 53.54 28.75
CA ARG A 3 29.15 52.94 27.64
C ARG A 3 27.70 52.69 28.07
N HIS A 4 26.73 52.93 27.20
CA HIS A 4 25.44 52.26 27.27
C HIS A 4 25.15 51.55 25.94
N ILE A 5 25.14 50.23 26.02
CA ILE A 5 24.84 49.25 24.98
C ILE A 5 23.32 49.11 24.97
N THR A 6 22.67 49.44 23.85
CA THR A 6 21.23 49.21 23.68
C THR A 6 21.03 47.78 23.18
N LEU A 7 20.34 46.97 24.00
CA LEU A 7 19.99 45.57 23.76
C LEU A 7 19.12 45.44 22.50
N ALA A 8 19.58 44.69 21.50
CA ALA A 8 18.76 44.21 20.40
C ALA A 8 17.95 42.99 20.88
N GLY A 9 16.64 43.15 21.04
CA GLY A 9 15.72 42.05 21.34
C GLY A 9 15.54 41.14 20.13
N MET A 10 16.24 40.00 20.13
CA MET A 10 15.99 38.91 19.18
C MET A 10 14.70 38.18 19.56
N LEU A 11 13.64 38.36 18.76
CA LEU A 11 12.51 37.44 18.72
C LEU A 11 13.00 36.13 18.10
N VAL A 12 13.23 35.11 18.93
CA VAL A 12 13.42 33.74 18.46
C VAL A 12 12.04 33.18 18.13
N VAL A 13 11.69 33.21 16.84
CA VAL A 13 10.58 32.41 16.31
C VAL A 13 11.08 30.97 16.29
N SER A 14 10.70 30.20 17.30
CA SER A 14 10.88 28.75 17.32
C SER A 14 10.00 28.16 16.22
N GLN A 15 10.62 27.89 15.07
CA GLN A 15 10.05 27.01 14.06
C GLN A 15 9.91 25.63 14.69
N GLY A 16 8.70 25.30 15.15
CA GLY A 16 8.35 23.91 15.42
C GLY A 16 8.50 23.15 14.11
N ALA A 17 9.64 22.49 13.93
CA ALA A 17 9.81 21.48 12.91
C ALA A 17 8.84 20.36 13.26
N PHE A 18 7.66 20.38 12.64
CA PHE A 18 6.81 19.20 12.60
C PHE A 18 7.66 18.10 11.96
N PRO A 19 7.96 17.00 12.66
CA PRO A 19 8.66 15.90 12.00
C PRO A 19 7.83 15.50 10.80
N ALA A 20 8.44 15.58 9.61
CA ALA A 20 7.90 14.99 8.40
C ALA A 20 7.86 13.47 8.62
N LYS A 21 6.70 13.01 9.12
CA LYS A 21 6.17 11.64 9.19
C LYS A 21 7.12 10.60 9.83
N PRO A 22 6.81 10.03 11.00
CA PRO A 22 7.11 8.62 11.15
C PRO A 22 6.13 7.92 10.20
N LEU A 23 6.53 7.73 8.93
CA LEU A 23 5.93 6.65 8.16
C LEU A 23 6.12 5.41 9.03
N LEU A 24 5.07 4.59 9.11
CA LEU A 24 5.08 3.28 9.78
C LEU A 24 6.46 2.61 9.66
N SER A 25 6.88 1.84 10.68
CA SER A 25 8.16 1.14 10.64
C SER A 25 8.33 0.41 9.30
N ASP A 26 9.58 0.28 8.82
CA ASP A 26 9.86 -0.33 7.51
C ASP A 26 9.20 -1.72 7.37
N GLU A 27 9.14 -2.48 8.48
CA GLU A 27 8.45 -3.76 8.55
C GLU A 27 6.93 -3.62 8.34
N THR A 28 6.26 -2.73 9.09
CA THR A 28 4.82 -2.50 8.92
C THR A 28 4.52 -1.97 7.52
N ALA A 29 5.31 -1.02 7.03
CA ALA A 29 5.20 -0.47 5.68
C ALA A 29 5.28 -1.57 4.61
N SER A 30 6.26 -2.47 4.71
CA SER A 30 6.40 -3.61 3.80
C SER A 30 5.16 -4.50 3.82
N LEU A 31 4.65 -4.79 5.02
CA LEU A 31 3.46 -5.63 5.17
C LEU A 31 2.20 -4.99 4.55
N LEU A 32 2.03 -3.68 4.68
CA LEU A 32 0.93 -2.97 4.03
C LEU A 32 1.06 -2.99 2.51
N VAL A 33 2.26 -2.81 1.98
CA VAL A 33 2.55 -2.88 0.55
C VAL A 33 2.22 -4.27 0.00
N GLU A 34 2.64 -5.33 0.70
CA GLU A 34 2.34 -6.71 0.31
C GLU A 34 0.85 -7.00 0.33
N LEU A 35 0.12 -6.58 1.37
CA LEU A 35 -1.33 -6.72 1.44
C LEU A 35 -2.01 -6.01 0.25
N VAL A 36 -1.61 -4.77 -0.05
CA VAL A 36 -2.17 -4.01 -1.17
C VAL A 36 -1.93 -4.75 -2.49
N ARG A 37 -0.70 -5.20 -2.77
CA ARG A 37 -0.39 -5.96 -3.99
C ARG A 37 -1.19 -7.26 -4.08
N ALA A 38 -1.24 -8.04 -3.01
CA ALA A 38 -2.00 -9.30 -2.97
C ALA A 38 -3.50 -9.09 -3.21
N SER A 39 -4.06 -8.02 -2.65
CA SER A 39 -5.47 -7.66 -2.86
C SER A 39 -5.76 -7.31 -4.33
N LEU A 40 -4.88 -6.51 -4.95
CA LEU A 40 -5.00 -6.10 -6.35
C LEU A 40 -4.84 -7.31 -7.29
N GLU A 41 -3.84 -8.15 -7.07
CA GLU A 41 -3.62 -9.36 -7.89
C GLU A 41 -4.82 -10.33 -7.82
N TYR A 42 -5.42 -10.49 -6.64
CA TYR A 42 -6.62 -11.32 -6.48
C TYR A 42 -7.80 -10.77 -7.28
N ASP A 43 -8.10 -9.47 -7.15
CA ASP A 43 -9.21 -8.85 -7.87
C ASP A 43 -8.94 -8.82 -9.38
N LEU A 44 -7.69 -8.58 -9.82
CA LEU A 44 -7.26 -8.70 -11.22
C LEU A 44 -7.48 -10.11 -11.79
N TYR A 45 -7.13 -11.16 -11.04
CA TYR A 45 -7.41 -12.53 -11.47
C TYR A 45 -8.90 -12.76 -11.69
N ASN A 46 -9.75 -12.32 -10.75
CA ASN A 46 -11.20 -12.51 -10.86
C ASN A 46 -11.78 -11.73 -12.03
N ALA A 47 -11.34 -10.47 -12.23
CA ALA A 47 -11.76 -9.66 -13.36
C ALA A 47 -11.36 -10.32 -14.68
N ARG A 48 -10.09 -10.71 -14.81
CA ARG A 48 -9.54 -11.23 -16.07
C ARG A 48 -10.00 -12.64 -16.41
N CYS A 49 -10.05 -13.54 -15.43
CA CYS A 49 -10.23 -14.97 -15.65
C CYS A 49 -11.62 -15.50 -15.29
N ARG A 50 -12.44 -14.72 -14.57
CA ARG A 50 -13.80 -15.12 -14.17
C ARG A 50 -14.87 -14.12 -14.63
N GLY A 51 -14.48 -13.03 -15.29
CA GLY A 51 -15.41 -11.97 -15.69
C GLY A 51 -16.07 -11.26 -14.51
N ASN A 52 -15.51 -11.40 -13.30
CA ASN A 52 -16.01 -10.73 -12.11
C ASN A 52 -15.13 -9.53 -11.79
N ALA A 53 -15.55 -8.35 -12.23
CA ALA A 53 -14.82 -7.10 -12.03
C ALA A 53 -15.06 -6.43 -10.67
N ALA A 54 -15.87 -7.02 -9.79
CA ALA A 54 -16.08 -6.48 -8.46
C ALA A 54 -14.80 -6.60 -7.62
N SER A 55 -14.26 -5.46 -7.18
CA SER A 55 -13.10 -5.41 -6.28
C SER A 55 -13.52 -5.74 -4.85
N THR A 56 -13.29 -6.98 -4.42
CA THR A 56 -13.69 -7.42 -3.08
C THR A 56 -12.54 -7.30 -2.10
N LYS A 57 -11.36 -7.81 -2.47
CA LYS A 57 -10.21 -7.88 -1.56
C LYS A 57 -9.52 -6.54 -1.41
N THR A 58 -9.48 -5.74 -2.46
CA THR A 58 -8.98 -4.37 -2.36
C THR A 58 -9.90 -3.51 -1.50
N GLU A 59 -11.23 -3.70 -1.56
CA GLU A 59 -12.16 -2.98 -0.68
C GLU A 59 -12.01 -3.39 0.79
N ASP A 60 -11.96 -4.70 1.08
CA ASP A 60 -11.71 -5.24 2.42
C ASP A 60 -10.39 -4.68 2.99
N SER A 61 -9.32 -4.68 2.18
CA SER A 61 -8.02 -4.11 2.57
C SER A 61 -8.12 -2.62 2.85
N ASN A 62 -8.83 -1.87 2.02
CA ASN A 62 -9.00 -0.44 2.22
C ASN A 62 -9.73 -0.14 3.54
N ARG A 63 -10.75 -0.93 3.89
CA ARG A 63 -11.46 -0.82 5.18
C ARG A 63 -10.53 -1.09 6.36
N LEU A 64 -9.74 -2.16 6.30
CA LEU A 64 -8.76 -2.50 7.33
C LEU A 64 -7.72 -1.39 7.51
N LEU A 65 -7.13 -0.93 6.41
CA LEU A 65 -6.11 0.11 6.41
C LEU A 65 -6.64 1.44 6.97
N LEU A 66 -7.87 1.81 6.58
CA LEU A 66 -8.51 3.04 7.04
C LEU A 66 -8.80 2.99 8.54
N PHE A 67 -9.22 1.83 9.04
CA PHE A 67 -9.52 1.63 10.45
C PHE A 67 -8.26 1.64 11.31
N LYS A 68 -7.24 0.84 10.94
CA LYS A 68 -6.04 0.63 11.77
C LYS A 68 -4.98 1.71 11.63
N TYR A 69 -4.72 2.15 10.41
CA TYR A 69 -3.56 3.02 10.10
C TYR A 69 -3.97 4.41 9.64
N ARG A 70 -5.28 4.68 9.50
CA ARG A 70 -5.81 5.91 8.90
C ARG A 70 -5.26 6.17 7.50
N LEU A 71 -5.00 5.08 6.76
CA LEU A 71 -4.51 5.11 5.38
C LEU A 71 -5.52 4.44 4.45
N THR A 72 -5.63 4.95 3.22
CA THR A 72 -6.30 4.23 2.13
C THR A 72 -5.30 3.39 1.35
N VAL A 73 -5.79 2.45 0.54
CA VAL A 73 -4.94 1.71 -0.41
C VAL A 73 -4.12 2.67 -1.30
N ASN A 74 -4.75 3.72 -1.83
CA ASN A 74 -4.05 4.71 -2.67
C ASN A 74 -2.97 5.44 -1.90
N GLN A 75 -3.21 5.79 -0.64
CA GLN A 75 -2.20 6.41 0.21
C GLN A 75 -1.05 5.47 0.50
N VAL A 76 -1.31 4.17 0.74
CA VAL A 76 -0.23 3.19 0.89
C VAL A 76 0.61 3.12 -0.38
N ILE A 77 -0.01 3.08 -1.55
CA ILE A 77 0.71 3.09 -2.84
C ILE A 77 1.56 4.37 -2.96
N ASN A 78 0.95 5.53 -2.77
CA ASN A 78 1.62 6.84 -2.89
C ASN A 78 2.80 7.03 -1.93
N TYR A 79 2.71 6.44 -0.75
CA TYR A 79 3.71 6.61 0.31
C TYR A 79 4.81 5.56 0.31
N TYR A 80 4.52 4.34 -0.16
CA TYR A 80 5.40 3.19 0.05
C TYR A 80 5.73 2.40 -1.23
N ILE A 81 5.10 2.73 -2.37
CA ILE A 81 5.37 2.06 -3.65
C ILE A 81 5.89 3.07 -4.67
N GLY A 82 5.10 4.09 -4.98
CA GLY A 82 5.43 5.12 -5.96
C GLY A 82 4.41 6.26 -5.90
N GLN A 83 4.79 7.46 -6.32
CA GLN A 83 4.02 8.70 -6.05
C GLN A 83 2.69 8.83 -6.80
N ASP A 84 2.46 8.00 -7.82
CA ASP A 84 1.24 8.01 -8.64
C ASP A 84 0.52 6.66 -8.54
N ASP A 85 -0.55 6.61 -7.74
CA ASP A 85 -1.30 5.38 -7.51
C ASP A 85 -1.91 4.77 -8.78
N ARG A 86 -2.21 5.60 -9.79
CA ARG A 86 -2.76 5.10 -11.06
C ARG A 86 -1.67 4.42 -11.86
N ALA A 87 -0.50 5.05 -11.97
CA ALA A 87 0.65 4.49 -12.67
C ALA A 87 1.11 3.18 -12.01
N GLU A 88 1.18 3.14 -10.68
CA GLU A 88 1.59 1.94 -9.94
C GLU A 88 0.59 0.79 -10.07
N LYS A 89 -0.72 1.07 -10.01
CA LYS A 89 -1.74 0.03 -10.27
C LYS A 89 -1.64 -0.53 -11.67
N ALA A 90 -1.42 0.33 -12.68
CA ALA A 90 -1.23 -0.10 -14.06
C ALA A 90 0.03 -0.97 -14.22
N ALA A 91 1.12 -0.62 -13.52
CA ALA A 91 2.35 -1.41 -13.51
C ALA A 91 2.15 -2.79 -12.84
N ILE A 92 1.43 -2.84 -11.72
CA ILE A 92 1.05 -4.10 -11.03
C ILE A 92 0.17 -4.96 -11.95
N GLU A 93 -0.83 -4.36 -12.59
CA GLU A 93 -1.69 -5.06 -13.56
C GLU A 93 -0.88 -5.65 -14.71
N GLN A 94 -0.01 -4.84 -15.33
CA GLN A 94 0.82 -5.29 -16.44
C GLN A 94 1.73 -6.45 -16.03
N THR A 95 2.35 -6.35 -14.86
CA THR A 95 3.20 -7.43 -14.30
C THR A 95 2.40 -8.70 -14.06
N PHE A 96 1.20 -8.58 -13.48
CA PHE A 96 0.30 -9.71 -13.25
C PHE A 96 -0.14 -10.37 -14.57
N LEU A 97 -0.49 -9.57 -15.59
CA LEU A 97 -0.87 -10.08 -16.90
C LEU A 97 0.28 -10.79 -17.62
N GLN A 98 1.52 -10.30 -17.48
CA GLN A 98 2.71 -10.96 -18.00
C GLN A 98 2.91 -12.33 -17.33
N LYS A 99 2.80 -12.40 -16.01
CA LYS A 99 2.84 -13.67 -15.24
C LYS A 99 1.73 -14.62 -15.68
N LEU A 100 0.51 -14.11 -15.86
CA LEU A 100 -0.62 -14.92 -16.33
C LEU A 100 -0.36 -15.46 -17.73
N SER A 101 0.21 -14.65 -18.62
CA SER A 101 0.59 -15.07 -19.97
C SER A 101 1.69 -16.13 -19.96
N SER A 102 2.73 -15.97 -19.14
CA SER A 102 3.83 -16.94 -19.03
C SER A 102 3.37 -18.27 -18.44
N MET A 103 2.28 -18.28 -17.66
CA MET A 103 1.63 -19.50 -17.18
C MET A 103 0.73 -20.17 -18.23
N GLY A 104 0.56 -19.57 -19.42
CA GLY A 104 -0.33 -20.05 -20.47
C GLY A 104 -1.80 -19.64 -20.29
N GLY A 105 -2.01 -18.49 -19.65
CA GLY A 105 -3.32 -17.83 -19.53
C GLY A 105 -4.20 -18.40 -18.42
N CYS A 106 -5.46 -17.94 -18.40
CA CYS A 106 -6.42 -18.26 -17.35
C CYS A 106 -6.70 -19.75 -17.16
N ALA A 107 -6.72 -20.53 -18.26
CA ALA A 107 -7.00 -21.96 -18.22
C ALA A 107 -5.93 -22.73 -17.44
N LEU A 108 -4.66 -22.47 -17.75
CA LEU A 108 -3.53 -23.12 -17.08
C LEU A 108 -3.30 -22.55 -15.67
N ALA A 109 -3.51 -21.25 -15.47
CA ALA A 109 -3.47 -20.65 -14.14
C ALA A 109 -4.51 -21.24 -13.17
N LYS A 110 -5.73 -21.54 -13.66
CA LYS A 110 -6.75 -22.23 -12.86
C LYS A 110 -6.29 -23.65 -12.48
N LYS A 111 -5.74 -24.39 -13.45
CA LYS A 111 -5.23 -25.77 -13.23
C LYS A 111 -4.01 -25.82 -12.30
N SER A 112 -3.15 -24.80 -12.34
CA SER A 112 -1.97 -24.70 -11.47
C SER A 112 -2.30 -24.33 -10.02
N GLY A 113 -3.58 -24.06 -9.72
CA GLY A 113 -4.01 -23.65 -8.39
C GLY A 113 -3.74 -22.19 -8.06
N LEU A 114 -3.43 -21.34 -9.05
CA LEU A 114 -3.21 -19.89 -8.84
C LEU A 114 -4.34 -19.22 -8.02
N PRO A 115 -5.65 -19.49 -8.25
CA PRO A 115 -6.71 -18.85 -7.47
C PRO A 115 -6.60 -19.14 -5.97
N LYS A 116 -6.25 -20.38 -5.62
CA LYS A 116 -6.09 -20.81 -4.22
C LYS A 116 -4.84 -20.16 -3.61
N GLN A 117 -3.77 -20.03 -4.39
CA GLN A 117 -2.54 -19.37 -3.95
C GLN A 117 -2.79 -17.88 -3.68
N LEU A 118 -3.46 -17.17 -4.59
CA LEU A 118 -3.82 -15.76 -4.42
C LEU A 118 -4.71 -15.55 -3.19
N ASP A 119 -5.77 -16.36 -3.02
CA ASP A 119 -6.66 -16.28 -1.85
C ASP A 119 -5.90 -16.53 -0.55
N LYS A 120 -5.06 -17.58 -0.52
CA LYS A 120 -4.26 -17.93 0.66
C LYS A 120 -3.29 -16.81 1.02
N ASN A 121 -2.54 -16.30 0.05
CA ASN A 121 -1.58 -15.22 0.25
C ASN A 121 -2.27 -13.98 0.81
N TYR A 122 -3.37 -13.56 0.19
CA TYR A 122 -4.18 -12.44 0.66
C TYR A 122 -4.62 -12.63 2.11
N ARG A 123 -5.20 -13.79 2.46
CA ARG A 123 -5.71 -14.05 3.81
C ARG A 123 -4.62 -14.00 4.85
N GLN A 124 -3.45 -14.58 4.55
CA GLN A 124 -2.30 -14.57 5.46
C GLN A 124 -1.81 -13.14 5.72
N LEU A 125 -1.68 -12.32 4.67
CA LEU A 125 -1.28 -10.92 4.80
C LEU A 125 -2.34 -10.09 5.54
N PHE A 126 -3.62 -10.29 5.21
CA PHE A 126 -4.72 -9.60 5.86
C PHE A 126 -4.76 -9.89 7.36
N GLU A 127 -4.59 -11.15 7.75
CA GLU A 127 -4.52 -11.57 9.14
C GLU A 127 -3.31 -10.98 9.86
N GLN A 128 -2.12 -11.01 9.25
CA GLN A 128 -0.92 -10.40 9.82
C GLN A 128 -1.12 -8.90 10.06
N VAL A 129 -1.60 -8.15 9.05
CA VAL A 129 -1.90 -6.72 9.18
C VAL A 129 -2.98 -6.46 10.24
N SER A 130 -3.98 -7.33 10.34
CA SER A 130 -5.06 -7.25 11.33
C SER A 130 -4.56 -7.47 12.75
N ASN A 131 -3.54 -8.31 12.94
CA ASN A 131 -2.99 -8.67 14.25
C ASN A 131 -1.80 -7.82 14.70
N GLN A 132 -1.22 -6.99 13.81
CA GLN A 132 -0.22 -5.99 14.20
C GLN A 132 -0.76 -5.08 15.33
N PRO A 133 0.05 -4.70 16.34
CA PRO A 133 -0.39 -3.82 17.41
C PRO A 133 -0.73 -2.40 16.95
#